data_AF-A0A0Q4RC00-F1
#
_entry.id   AF-A0A0Q4RC00-F1
#
_cell.length_a   1.000
_cell.length_b   1.000
_cell.length_c   1.000
_cell.angle_alpha   90.00
_cell.angle_beta   90.00
_cell.angle_gamma   90.00
#
_symmetry.space_group_name_H-M   'P 1'
#
loop_
_entity.id
_entity.type
_entity.pdbx_description
1 polymer ?
#
loop_
_entity_poly.entity_id
_entity_poly.type
_entity_poly.pdbx_seq_one_letter_code
_entity_poly.pdbx_strand_id
1 'polypeptide(L)'
;MADERPGPGARLFRYDQRIATNATRATFSGWHDRVIAATMLLFALAAARSWLLDHAWRVAAWAALGFGVLIGLTAGRQITTRLAFHTYDGPLAADALCPATRNCYLIAWHAIGLTLLVITTVIARPTLLIASLPGYLIGALVAHGTAGVSLAGLVAGQAGCARTLRSWVQRPRVGIVAAATLLLFLAFTARYLRDDALMVVAGIEAAILALALTIVDVGSVRFQTIAGWGAWRIIGRQARGAMLFVGIAAPICVLAFGPALAALVATVSLGALLLMALRILAYRIHGKGFADFIVSILTGLLVLTAFAMPIVLPFVGIAILWQLQRRAAAKTWLLA
;
A
#
# COMPACT_ATOMS: atom_id res chain seq x y z
N MET A 1 45.84 13.33 8.92
CA MET A 1 44.46 12.82 9.00
C MET A 1 44.28 11.82 7.87
N ALA A 2 44.44 10.53 8.17
CA ALA A 2 44.21 9.46 7.20
C ALA A 2 42.70 9.39 6.95
N ASP A 3 42.32 9.59 5.69
CA ASP A 3 40.96 9.51 5.21
C ASP A 3 40.50 8.05 5.37
N GLU A 4 39.76 7.74 6.44
CA GLU A 4 39.14 6.44 6.67
C GLU A 4 38.10 6.19 5.57
N ARG A 5 38.61 5.76 4.40
CA ARG A 5 37.77 5.31 3.31
C ARG A 5 36.95 4.15 3.86
N PRO A 6 35.61 4.27 3.91
CA PRO A 6 34.78 3.18 4.40
C PRO A 6 35.09 1.90 3.64
N GLY A 7 35.21 0.80 4.38
CA GLY A 7 35.37 -0.53 3.81
C GLY A 7 34.31 -0.76 2.72
N PRO A 8 34.66 -1.50 1.65
CA PRO A 8 33.84 -1.63 0.44
C PRO A 8 32.38 -2.01 0.71
N GLY A 9 32.10 -2.80 1.76
CA GLY A 9 30.72 -3.18 2.14
C GLY A 9 29.83 -2.05 2.66
N ALA A 10 30.38 -0.96 3.18
CA ALA A 10 29.59 0.16 3.71
C ALA A 10 29.15 1.15 2.63
N ARG A 11 29.69 1.08 1.41
CA ARG A 11 29.40 2.07 0.35
C ARG A 11 27.97 1.96 -0.18
N LEU A 12 27.51 0.75 -0.49
CA LEU A 12 26.13 0.48 -0.93
C LEU A 12 25.11 0.99 0.10
N PHE A 13 25.33 0.61 1.37
CA PHE A 13 24.44 1.02 2.45
C PHE A 13 24.44 2.54 2.65
N ARG A 14 25.62 3.18 2.72
CA ARG A 14 25.73 4.65 2.87
C ARG A 14 25.11 5.41 1.71
N TYR A 15 25.25 4.91 0.48
CA TYR A 15 24.67 5.54 -0.70
C TYR A 15 23.14 5.57 -0.61
N ASP A 16 22.51 4.43 -0.34
CA ASP A 16 21.05 4.37 -0.19
C ASP A 16 20.57 5.06 1.08
N GLN A 17 21.33 5.03 2.17
CA GLN A 17 21.06 5.81 3.38
C GLN A 17 21.03 7.32 3.08
N ARG A 18 21.96 7.83 2.26
CA ARG A 18 21.96 9.24 1.84
C ARG A 18 20.74 9.56 0.98
N ILE A 19 20.37 8.69 0.06
CA ILE A 19 19.16 8.86 -0.75
C ILE A 19 17.91 8.91 0.14
N ALA A 20 17.78 7.96 1.09
CA ALA A 20 16.69 7.92 2.03
C ALA A 20 16.66 9.18 2.91
N THR A 21 17.82 9.64 3.41
CA THR A 21 17.94 10.84 4.24
C THR A 21 17.59 12.11 3.47
N ASN A 22 18.04 12.22 2.22
CA ASN A 22 17.71 13.37 1.37
C ASN A 22 16.23 13.37 1.01
N ALA A 23 15.66 12.19 0.73
CA ALA A 23 14.24 12.04 0.48
C ALA A 23 13.41 12.43 1.71
N THR A 24 13.77 11.97 2.92
CA THR A 24 13.08 12.36 4.15
C THR A 24 13.23 13.84 4.47
N ARG A 25 14.42 14.43 4.28
CA ARG A 25 14.64 15.87 4.47
C ARG A 25 13.84 16.73 3.49
N ALA A 26 13.80 16.34 2.22
CA ALA A 26 13.00 17.03 1.22
C ALA A 26 11.49 16.90 1.53
N THR A 27 11.09 15.72 1.98
CA THR A 27 9.72 15.39 2.37
C THR A 27 9.26 16.20 3.58
N PHE A 28 10.10 16.30 4.61
CA PHE A 28 9.83 17.02 5.86
C PHE A 28 10.70 18.27 5.95
N SER A 29 10.67 19.09 4.90
CA SER A 29 11.46 20.32 4.83
C SER A 29 10.98 21.37 5.82
N GLY A 30 9.66 21.47 6.04
CA GLY A 30 9.06 22.35 7.05
C GLY A 30 9.02 21.72 8.45
N TRP A 31 9.22 22.56 9.49
CA TRP A 31 9.00 22.15 10.89
C TRP A 31 7.57 21.64 11.13
N HIS A 32 6.57 22.29 10.53
CA HIS A 32 5.17 21.87 10.59
C HIS A 32 4.94 20.46 10.07
N ASP A 33 5.56 20.09 8.94
CA ASP A 33 5.43 18.74 8.37
C ASP A 33 6.04 17.68 9.30
N ARG A 34 7.15 18.00 9.97
CA ARG A 34 7.79 17.12 10.97
C ARG A 34 6.90 16.92 12.19
N VAL A 35 6.31 18.00 12.72
CA VAL A 35 5.41 17.94 13.87
C VAL A 35 4.16 17.11 13.52
N ILE A 36 3.55 17.34 12.34
CA ILE A 36 2.40 16.56 11.89
C ILE A 36 2.77 15.07 11.78
N ALA A 37 3.90 14.75 11.15
CA ALA A 37 4.34 13.36 11.01
C ALA A 37 4.61 12.68 12.36
N ALA A 38 5.28 13.37 13.29
CA ALA A 38 5.56 12.86 14.63
C ALA A 38 4.26 12.64 15.42
N THR A 39 3.35 13.61 15.40
CA THR A 39 2.04 13.50 16.06
C THR A 39 1.23 12.35 15.49
N MET A 40 1.20 12.19 14.16
CA MET A 40 0.49 11.07 13.52
C MET A 40 1.11 9.71 13.86
N LEU A 41 2.44 9.62 13.95
CA LEU A 41 3.11 8.41 14.39
C LEU A 41 2.73 8.05 15.85
N LEU A 42 2.69 9.05 16.74
CA LEU A 42 2.27 8.85 18.12
C LEU A 42 0.81 8.38 18.23
N PHE A 43 -0.10 9.01 17.48
CA PHE A 43 -1.50 8.57 17.42
C PHE A 43 -1.64 7.14 16.88
N ALA A 44 -0.90 6.80 15.82
CA ALA A 44 -0.92 5.44 15.27
C ALA A 44 -0.44 4.40 16.29
N LEU A 45 0.63 4.70 17.03
CA LEU A 45 1.16 3.83 18.09
C LEU A 45 0.19 3.70 19.27
N ALA A 46 -0.42 4.81 19.69
CA ALA A 46 -1.41 4.82 20.77
C ALA A 46 -2.66 3.99 20.41
N ALA A 47 -3.16 4.16 19.18
CA ALA A 47 -4.29 3.39 18.67
C ALA A 47 -3.98 1.90 18.51
N ALA A 48 -2.79 1.57 18.00
CA ALA A 48 -2.35 0.17 17.92
C ALA A 48 -2.25 -0.46 19.31
N ARG A 49 -1.69 0.28 20.29
CA ARG A 49 -1.61 -0.16 21.68
C ARG A 49 -2.99 -0.40 22.28
N SER A 50 -3.91 0.56 22.19
CA SER A 50 -5.26 0.41 22.78
C SER A 50 -5.98 -0.80 22.18
N TRP A 51 -6.02 -0.89 20.84
CA TRP A 51 -6.67 -1.99 20.15
C TRP A 51 -6.06 -3.36 20.53
N LEU A 52 -4.73 -3.47 20.57
CA LEU A 52 -4.07 -4.74 20.90
C LEU A 52 -4.21 -5.13 22.38
N LEU A 53 -4.41 -4.18 23.29
CA LEU A 53 -4.66 -4.46 24.71
C LEU A 53 -6.10 -4.91 24.96
N ASP A 54 -7.07 -4.35 24.22
CA ASP A 54 -8.49 -4.68 24.38
C ASP A 54 -8.88 -6.05 23.81
N HIS A 55 -8.03 -6.63 22.95
CA HIS A 55 -8.29 -7.94 22.35
C HIS A 55 -7.58 -9.10 23.07
N ALA A 56 -8.26 -10.25 23.06
CA ALA A 56 -7.68 -11.50 23.54
C ALA A 56 -6.33 -11.77 22.87
N TRP A 57 -5.36 -12.26 23.66
CA TRP A 57 -3.97 -12.42 23.22
C TRP A 57 -3.85 -13.20 21.90
N ARG A 58 -4.68 -14.24 21.71
CA ARG A 58 -4.69 -15.06 20.49
C ARG A 58 -5.02 -14.25 19.23
N VAL A 59 -6.02 -13.37 19.29
CA VAL A 59 -6.41 -12.50 18.15
C VAL A 59 -5.30 -11.50 17.85
N ALA A 60 -4.78 -10.86 18.90
CA ALA A 60 -3.66 -9.92 18.79
C ALA A 60 -2.39 -10.59 18.23
N ALA A 61 -2.10 -11.84 18.60
CA ALA A 61 -0.97 -12.61 18.11
C ALA A 61 -1.09 -12.92 16.61
N TRP A 62 -2.26 -13.35 16.12
CA TRP A 62 -2.48 -13.58 14.69
C TRP A 62 -2.36 -12.28 13.87
N ALA A 63 -2.92 -11.18 14.38
CA ALA A 63 -2.78 -9.87 13.74
C ALA A 63 -1.31 -9.44 13.67
N ALA A 64 -0.56 -9.58 14.77
CA ALA A 64 0.86 -9.26 14.84
C ALA A 64 1.71 -10.14 13.91
N LEU A 65 1.40 -11.43 13.81
CA LEU A 65 2.06 -12.35 12.90
C LEU A 65 1.82 -11.95 11.44
N GLY A 66 0.55 -11.70 11.06
CA GLY A 66 0.20 -11.25 9.71
C GLY A 66 0.87 -9.93 9.34
N PHE A 67 0.89 -8.97 10.27
CA PHE A 67 1.58 -7.69 10.09
C PHE A 67 3.09 -7.88 9.91
N GLY A 68 3.71 -8.73 10.75
CA GLY A 68 5.10 -9.13 10.60
C GLY A 68 5.39 -9.70 9.22
N VAL A 69 4.59 -10.67 8.74
CA VAL A 69 4.72 -11.28 7.41
C VAL A 69 4.67 -10.23 6.30
N LEU A 70 3.70 -9.32 6.35
CA LEU A 70 3.55 -8.26 5.34
C LEU A 70 4.76 -7.32 5.32
N ILE A 71 5.26 -6.90 6.48
CA ILE A 71 6.47 -6.06 6.56
C ILE A 71 7.68 -6.83 6.06
N GLY A 72 7.88 -8.08 6.48
CA GLY A 72 8.99 -8.91 6.04
C GLY A 72 9.00 -9.10 4.53
N LEU A 73 7.84 -9.38 3.93
CA LEU A 73 7.70 -9.59 2.50
C LEU A 73 7.96 -8.31 1.69
N THR A 74 7.43 -7.18 2.15
CA THR A 74 7.65 -5.88 1.50
C THR A 74 9.10 -5.42 1.62
N ALA A 75 9.70 -5.52 2.81
CA ALA A 75 11.11 -5.20 3.03
C ALA A 75 12.02 -6.09 2.17
N GLY A 76 11.79 -7.41 2.18
CA GLY A 76 12.56 -8.35 1.36
C GLY A 76 12.50 -8.01 -0.13
N ARG A 77 11.29 -7.75 -0.67
CA ARG A 77 11.10 -7.33 -2.07
C ARG A 77 11.77 -5.99 -2.40
N GLN A 78 11.70 -5.01 -1.52
CA GLN A 78 12.34 -3.71 -1.74
C GLN A 78 13.87 -3.83 -1.73
N ILE A 79 14.41 -4.61 -0.80
CA ILE A 79 15.86 -4.85 -0.71
C ILE A 79 16.36 -5.57 -1.97
N THR A 80 15.64 -6.62 -2.44
CA THR A 80 16.05 -7.36 -3.64
C THR A 80 15.95 -6.54 -4.91
N THR A 81 14.86 -5.81 -5.11
CA THR A 81 14.71 -4.90 -6.26
C THR A 81 15.76 -3.80 -6.27
N ARG A 82 16.08 -3.24 -5.09
CA ARG A 82 17.12 -2.20 -4.97
C ARG A 82 18.51 -2.75 -5.24
N LEU A 83 18.80 -3.96 -4.75
CA LEU A 83 20.06 -4.62 -5.01
C LEU A 83 20.21 -4.97 -6.50
N ALA A 84 19.13 -5.46 -7.14
CA ALA A 84 19.12 -5.72 -8.58
C ALA A 84 19.40 -4.43 -9.39
N PHE A 85 18.79 -3.31 -9.01
CA PHE A 85 19.10 -2.01 -9.60
C PHE A 85 20.59 -1.68 -9.48
N HIS A 86 21.20 -1.88 -8.31
CA HIS A 86 22.65 -1.67 -8.16
C HIS A 86 23.48 -2.61 -9.02
N THR A 87 23.07 -3.87 -9.18
CA THR A 87 23.76 -4.86 -10.01
C THR A 87 23.70 -4.53 -11.50
N TYR A 88 22.57 -4.05 -12.02
CA TYR A 88 22.36 -3.87 -13.46
C TYR A 88 22.55 -2.43 -13.95
N ASP A 89 22.07 -1.44 -13.19
CA ASP A 89 21.94 -0.06 -13.65
C ASP A 89 22.67 0.96 -12.74
N GLY A 90 23.23 0.50 -11.63
CA GLY A 90 23.73 1.35 -10.56
C GLY A 90 25.21 1.73 -10.69
N PRO A 91 25.61 2.91 -10.18
CA PRO A 91 27.02 3.32 -10.15
C PRO A 91 27.90 2.47 -9.21
N LEU A 92 27.30 1.56 -8.44
CA LEU A 92 27.95 0.68 -7.47
C LEU A 92 27.85 -0.82 -7.86
N ALA A 93 27.74 -1.12 -9.16
CA ALA A 93 27.59 -2.50 -9.66
C ALA A 93 28.71 -3.44 -9.21
N ALA A 94 29.96 -2.97 -9.21
CA ALA A 94 31.11 -3.76 -8.74
C ALA A 94 30.96 -4.18 -7.27
N ASP A 95 30.50 -3.28 -6.41
CA ASP A 95 30.21 -3.57 -5.01
C ASP A 95 28.98 -4.48 -4.87
N ALA A 96 27.96 -4.36 -5.72
CA ALA A 96 26.74 -5.17 -5.67
C ALA A 96 26.95 -6.62 -6.12
N LEU A 97 27.96 -6.88 -6.95
CA LEU A 97 28.33 -8.22 -7.44
C LEU A 97 29.14 -9.01 -6.39
N CYS A 98 29.82 -8.34 -5.46
CA CYS A 98 30.59 -9.02 -4.43
C CYS A 98 29.65 -9.65 -3.36
N PRO A 99 29.79 -10.96 -3.06
CA PRO A 99 28.89 -11.65 -2.11
C PRO A 99 28.96 -11.08 -0.68
N ALA A 100 30.15 -10.69 -0.22
CA ALA A 100 30.35 -10.20 1.14
C ALA A 100 29.66 -8.85 1.37
N THR A 101 29.85 -7.89 0.46
CA THR A 101 29.22 -6.57 0.51
C THR A 101 27.70 -6.66 0.35
N ARG A 102 27.22 -7.55 -0.54
CA ARG A 102 25.80 -7.87 -0.70
C ARG A 102 25.20 -8.38 0.61
N ASN A 103 25.82 -9.35 1.26
CA ASN A 103 25.31 -9.90 2.53
C ASN A 103 25.28 -8.84 3.63
N CYS A 104 26.34 -8.03 3.78
CA CYS A 104 26.36 -6.92 4.73
C CYS A 104 25.22 -5.91 4.46
N TYR A 105 24.96 -5.58 3.20
CA TYR A 105 23.85 -4.71 2.81
C TYR A 105 22.49 -5.32 3.18
N LEU A 106 22.26 -6.61 2.89
CA LEU A 106 21.04 -7.32 3.25
C LEU A 106 20.81 -7.31 4.77
N ILE A 107 21.85 -7.68 5.53
CA ILE A 107 21.80 -7.73 7.00
C ILE A 107 21.50 -6.35 7.56
N ALA A 108 22.16 -5.29 7.09
CA ALA A 108 21.95 -3.93 7.59
C ALA A 108 20.50 -3.46 7.39
N TRP A 109 19.92 -3.67 6.20
CA TRP A 109 18.54 -3.24 5.94
C TRP A 109 17.50 -4.09 6.69
N HIS A 110 17.72 -5.41 6.79
CA HIS A 110 16.85 -6.25 7.61
C HIS A 110 16.95 -5.92 9.10
N ALA A 111 18.15 -5.60 9.60
CA ALA A 111 18.35 -5.16 10.98
C ALA A 111 17.58 -3.87 11.28
N ILE A 112 17.57 -2.90 10.36
CA ILE A 112 16.76 -1.67 10.52
C ILE A 112 15.27 -2.02 10.55
N GLY A 113 14.79 -2.82 9.60
CA GLY A 113 13.39 -3.23 9.54
C GLY A 113 12.91 -3.99 10.78
N LEU A 114 13.72 -4.94 11.26
CA LEU A 114 13.49 -5.67 12.51
C LEU A 114 13.50 -4.75 13.72
N THR A 115 14.45 -3.82 13.81
CA THR A 115 14.54 -2.89 14.94
C THR A 115 13.28 -2.02 15.01
N LEU A 116 12.81 -1.49 13.88
CA LEU A 116 11.57 -0.73 13.80
C LEU A 116 10.35 -1.59 14.20
N LEU A 117 10.29 -2.84 13.75
CA LEU A 117 9.22 -3.76 14.15
C LEU A 117 9.24 -4.07 15.65
N VAL A 118 10.43 -4.29 16.23
CA VAL A 118 10.59 -4.54 17.67
C VAL A 118 10.11 -3.33 18.47
N ILE A 119 10.57 -2.12 18.12
CA ILE A 119 10.17 -0.89 18.81
C ILE A 119 8.65 -0.72 18.76
N THR A 120 8.04 -0.85 17.58
CA THR A 120 6.59 -0.70 17.43
C THR A 120 5.81 -1.78 18.20
N THR A 121 6.27 -3.04 18.17
CA THR A 121 5.64 -4.15 18.91
C THR A 121 5.77 -3.98 20.42
N VAL A 122 6.93 -3.53 20.93
CA VAL A 122 7.16 -3.28 22.36
C VAL A 122 6.26 -2.15 22.86
N ILE A 123 6.14 -1.06 22.10
CA ILE A 123 5.25 0.05 22.44
C ILE A 123 3.78 -0.41 22.46
N ALA A 124 3.39 -1.24 21.48
CA ALA A 124 2.01 -1.68 21.35
C ALA A 124 1.63 -2.77 22.38
N ARG A 125 2.36 -3.89 22.43
CA ARG A 125 2.17 -4.98 23.41
C ARG A 125 3.39 -5.91 23.37
N PRO A 126 4.30 -5.89 24.36
CA PRO A 126 5.57 -6.62 24.32
C PRO A 126 5.45 -8.13 24.08
N THR A 127 4.39 -8.76 24.61
CA THR A 127 4.18 -10.21 24.48
C THR A 127 3.90 -10.67 23.03
N LEU A 128 3.63 -9.73 22.11
CA LEU A 128 3.39 -10.04 20.70
C LEU A 128 4.69 -10.21 19.89
N LEU A 129 5.87 -9.91 20.47
CA LEU A 129 7.16 -10.16 19.82
C LEU A 129 7.34 -11.63 19.40
N ILE A 130 6.78 -12.55 20.17
CA ILE A 130 6.79 -13.99 19.90
C ILE A 130 6.10 -14.31 18.56
N ALA A 131 5.12 -13.50 18.15
CA ALA A 131 4.38 -13.68 16.91
C ALA A 131 4.91 -12.80 15.76
N SER A 132 5.25 -11.54 16.04
CA SER A 132 5.64 -10.58 15.00
C SER A 132 7.03 -10.86 14.41
N LEU A 133 7.99 -11.31 15.23
CA LEU A 133 9.35 -11.63 14.76
C LEU A 133 9.38 -12.83 13.81
N PRO A 134 8.79 -14.01 14.15
CA PRO A 134 8.69 -15.10 13.19
C PRO A 134 7.91 -14.72 11.95
N GLY A 135 6.83 -13.94 12.09
CA GLY A 135 6.08 -13.41 10.96
C GLY A 135 6.98 -12.64 9.99
N TYR A 136 7.77 -11.69 10.48
CA TYR A 136 8.74 -10.95 9.67
C TYR A 136 9.73 -11.86 8.95
N LEU A 137 10.32 -12.81 9.67
CA LEU A 137 11.30 -13.73 9.09
C LEU A 137 10.66 -14.59 7.98
N ILE A 138 9.46 -15.13 8.20
CA ILE A 138 8.69 -15.87 7.18
C ILE A 138 8.47 -15.00 5.95
N GLY A 139 7.98 -13.77 6.14
CA GLY A 139 7.75 -12.84 5.02
C GLY A 139 9.02 -12.53 4.23
N ALA A 140 10.13 -12.25 4.93
CA ALA A 140 11.42 -11.96 4.31
C ALA A 140 11.98 -13.17 3.55
N LEU A 141 11.90 -14.38 4.13
CA LEU A 141 12.33 -15.62 3.49
C LEU A 141 11.51 -15.90 2.22
N VAL A 142 10.18 -15.74 2.28
CA VAL A 142 9.30 -15.88 1.10
C VAL A 142 9.70 -14.88 0.01
N ALA A 143 9.98 -13.62 0.38
CA ALA A 143 10.39 -12.61 -0.60
C ALA A 143 11.74 -12.95 -1.26
N HIS A 144 12.73 -13.44 -0.52
CA HIS A 144 14.03 -13.83 -1.06
C HIS A 144 13.97 -15.13 -1.87
N GLY A 145 13.21 -16.13 -1.38
CA GLY A 145 13.02 -17.40 -2.08
C GLY A 145 12.30 -17.22 -3.41
N THR A 146 11.33 -16.31 -3.48
CA THR A 146 10.64 -15.96 -4.72
C THR A 146 11.45 -15.05 -5.65
N ALA A 147 12.54 -14.42 -5.17
CA ALA A 147 13.41 -13.59 -6.00
C ALA A 147 14.40 -14.42 -6.85
N GLY A 148 14.74 -15.65 -6.43
CA GLY A 148 15.68 -16.54 -7.14
C GLY A 148 15.06 -17.32 -8.31
N VAL A 149 13.74 -17.42 -8.37
CA VAL A 149 13.02 -18.01 -9.52
C VAL A 149 13.02 -16.95 -10.62
N SER A 150 14.09 -16.92 -11.42
CA SER A 150 14.35 -16.09 -12.61
C SER A 150 13.15 -15.22 -13.04
N LEU A 151 12.97 -14.09 -12.35
CA LEU A 151 12.00 -13.09 -12.73
C LEU A 151 12.52 -12.26 -13.90
N ALA A 152 13.80 -12.30 -14.31
CA ALA A 152 14.30 -11.41 -15.37
C ALA A 152 13.61 -11.63 -16.74
N GLY A 153 13.44 -12.88 -17.18
CA GLY A 153 12.64 -13.21 -18.38
C GLY A 153 11.13 -12.98 -18.17
N LEU A 154 10.65 -13.23 -16.95
CA LEU A 154 9.28 -12.96 -16.55
C LEU A 154 9.00 -11.48 -16.28
N VAL A 155 9.97 -10.59 -16.10
CA VAL A 155 9.83 -9.16 -15.74
C VAL A 155 9.83 -8.30 -16.99
N ALA A 156 10.61 -8.67 -18.01
CA ALA A 156 10.38 -8.13 -19.35
C ALA A 156 8.99 -8.58 -19.87
N GLY A 157 8.65 -9.87 -19.69
CA GLY A 157 7.34 -10.43 -19.99
C GLY A 157 6.20 -9.90 -19.11
N GLN A 158 6.43 -9.61 -17.82
CA GLN A 158 5.47 -9.06 -16.86
C GLN A 158 5.38 -7.55 -16.97
N ALA A 159 6.39 -6.82 -17.42
CA ALA A 159 6.24 -5.40 -17.71
C ALA A 159 5.32 -5.22 -18.93
N GLY A 160 5.39 -6.14 -19.89
CA GLY A 160 4.44 -6.30 -20.99
C GLY A 160 3.08 -6.80 -20.51
N CYS A 161 3.02 -7.97 -19.87
CA CYS A 161 1.79 -8.60 -19.38
C CYS A 161 1.08 -7.74 -18.33
N ALA A 162 1.77 -7.07 -17.41
CA ALA A 162 1.16 -6.13 -16.47
C ALA A 162 0.75 -4.82 -17.12
N ARG A 163 1.36 -4.41 -18.25
CA ARG A 163 0.83 -3.31 -19.08
C ARG A 163 -0.43 -3.75 -19.82
N THR A 164 -0.44 -4.95 -20.40
CA THR A 164 -1.58 -5.55 -21.09
C THR A 164 -2.73 -5.82 -20.12
N LEU A 165 -2.45 -6.35 -18.94
CA LEU A 165 -3.40 -6.59 -17.87
C LEU A 165 -3.92 -5.26 -17.34
N ARG A 166 -3.06 -4.24 -17.13
CA ARG A 166 -3.55 -2.90 -16.75
C ARG A 166 -4.40 -2.26 -17.84
N SER A 167 -4.02 -2.35 -19.10
CA SER A 167 -4.80 -1.79 -20.20
C SER A 167 -6.12 -2.52 -20.40
N TRP A 168 -6.16 -3.82 -20.09
CA TRP A 168 -7.40 -4.60 -19.99
C TRP A 168 -8.26 -4.16 -18.82
N VAL A 169 -7.72 -4.15 -17.60
CA VAL A 169 -8.42 -3.80 -16.34
C VAL A 169 -8.96 -2.37 -16.38
N GLN A 170 -8.30 -1.46 -17.10
CA GLN A 170 -8.77 -0.08 -17.27
C GLN A 170 -9.96 0.06 -18.26
N ARG A 171 -10.38 -1.02 -18.93
CA ARG A 171 -11.58 -0.99 -19.78
C ARG A 171 -12.82 -0.98 -18.88
N PRO A 172 -13.81 -0.12 -19.15
CA PRO A 172 -15.02 -0.03 -18.32
C PRO A 172 -15.78 -1.36 -18.24
N ARG A 173 -15.73 -2.17 -19.32
CA ARG A 173 -16.36 -3.49 -19.38
C ARG A 173 -15.82 -4.50 -18.34
N VAL A 174 -14.60 -4.32 -17.83
CA VAL A 174 -14.05 -5.21 -16.79
C VAL A 174 -14.81 -5.06 -15.48
N GLY A 175 -15.43 -3.90 -15.21
CA GLY A 175 -16.32 -3.72 -14.07
C GLY A 175 -17.51 -4.68 -14.09
N ILE A 176 -18.10 -4.90 -15.28
CA ILE A 176 -19.22 -5.83 -15.48
C ILE A 176 -18.75 -7.27 -15.23
N VAL A 177 -17.60 -7.64 -15.78
CA VAL A 177 -17.02 -8.98 -15.59
C VAL A 177 -16.73 -9.23 -14.12
N ALA A 178 -16.11 -8.28 -13.42
CA ALA A 178 -15.85 -8.38 -11.99
C ALA A 178 -17.14 -8.54 -11.17
N ALA A 179 -18.22 -7.82 -11.54
CA ALA A 179 -19.50 -7.94 -10.85
C ALA A 179 -20.10 -9.33 -11.07
N ALA A 180 -20.06 -9.83 -12.31
CA ALA A 180 -20.50 -11.19 -12.62
C ALA A 180 -19.67 -12.25 -11.87
N THR A 181 -18.35 -12.09 -11.78
CA THR A 181 -17.47 -12.99 -11.02
C THR A 181 -17.86 -13.03 -9.55
N LEU A 182 -17.97 -11.86 -8.90
CA LEU A 182 -18.40 -11.76 -7.50
C LEU A 182 -19.75 -12.45 -7.28
N LEU A 183 -20.74 -12.14 -8.12
CA LEU A 183 -22.10 -12.65 -7.97
C LEU A 183 -22.19 -14.16 -8.20
N LEU A 184 -21.47 -14.69 -9.20
CA LEU A 184 -21.41 -16.13 -9.46
C LEU A 184 -20.71 -16.87 -8.31
N PHE A 185 -19.61 -16.30 -7.79
CA PHE A 185 -18.90 -16.89 -6.67
C PHE A 185 -19.74 -16.88 -5.40
N LEU A 186 -20.45 -15.79 -5.12
CA LEU A 186 -21.41 -15.71 -4.01
C LEU A 186 -22.57 -16.69 -4.17
N ALA A 187 -23.16 -16.79 -5.36
CA ALA A 187 -24.26 -17.74 -5.62
C ALA A 187 -23.82 -19.19 -5.43
N PHE A 188 -22.57 -19.51 -5.76
CA PHE A 188 -22.00 -20.83 -5.52
C PHE A 188 -21.72 -21.06 -4.04
N THR A 189 -21.03 -20.13 -3.38
CA THR A 189 -20.59 -20.26 -1.98
C THR A 189 -21.74 -20.20 -0.97
N ALA A 190 -22.80 -19.46 -1.26
CA ALA A 190 -24.01 -19.40 -0.42
C ALA A 190 -24.70 -20.77 -0.23
N ARG A 191 -24.42 -21.75 -1.10
CA ARG A 191 -24.94 -23.13 -0.94
C ARG A 191 -24.20 -23.93 0.14
N TYR A 192 -22.98 -23.52 0.50
CA TYR A 192 -22.07 -24.30 1.34
C TYR A 192 -21.66 -23.59 2.63
N LEU A 193 -21.79 -22.25 2.69
CA LEU A 193 -21.34 -21.43 3.80
C LEU A 193 -22.53 -20.88 4.59
N ARG A 194 -22.37 -20.79 5.92
CA ARG A 194 -23.28 -20.06 6.80
C ARG A 194 -23.13 -18.54 6.58
N ASP A 195 -24.16 -17.79 6.92
CA ASP A 195 -24.28 -16.34 6.67
C ASP A 195 -23.05 -15.53 7.12
N ASP A 196 -22.51 -15.78 8.32
CA ASP A 196 -21.34 -15.07 8.83
C ASP A 196 -20.09 -15.29 7.96
N ALA A 197 -19.86 -16.54 7.54
CA ALA A 197 -18.73 -16.90 6.71
C ALA A 197 -18.89 -16.38 5.27
N LEU A 198 -20.13 -16.35 4.77
CA LEU A 198 -20.47 -15.76 3.48
C LEU A 198 -20.18 -14.26 3.46
N MET A 199 -20.50 -13.52 4.53
CA MET A 199 -20.17 -12.09 4.62
C MET A 199 -18.65 -11.85 4.57
N VAL A 200 -17.86 -12.65 5.28
CA VAL A 200 -16.39 -12.52 5.26
C VAL A 200 -15.85 -12.77 3.86
N VAL A 201 -16.29 -13.85 3.21
CA VAL A 201 -15.87 -14.21 1.86
C VAL A 201 -16.27 -13.12 0.85
N ALA A 202 -17.50 -12.62 0.93
CA ALA A 202 -17.99 -11.52 0.11
C ALA A 202 -17.12 -10.26 0.26
N GLY A 203 -16.79 -9.90 1.50
CA GLY A 203 -15.95 -8.74 1.81
C GLY A 203 -14.55 -8.88 1.22
N ILE A 204 -13.92 -10.04 1.36
CA ILE A 204 -12.59 -10.32 0.82
C ILE A 204 -12.60 -10.24 -0.71
N GLU A 205 -13.54 -10.93 -1.36
CA GLU A 205 -13.63 -10.95 -2.82
C GLU A 205 -13.93 -9.57 -3.39
N ALA A 206 -14.92 -8.86 -2.82
CA ALA A 206 -15.24 -7.49 -3.20
C ALA A 206 -14.03 -6.57 -3.02
N ALA A 207 -13.26 -6.72 -1.94
CA ALA A 207 -12.05 -5.93 -1.71
C ALA A 207 -10.98 -6.21 -2.79
N ILE A 208 -10.74 -7.49 -3.12
CA ILE A 208 -9.78 -7.87 -4.16
C ILE A 208 -10.18 -7.27 -5.51
N LEU A 209 -11.45 -7.46 -5.92
CA LEU A 209 -11.96 -6.98 -7.20
C LEU A 209 -11.98 -5.44 -7.27
N ALA A 210 -12.46 -4.78 -6.22
CA ALA A 210 -12.50 -3.31 -6.16
C ALA A 210 -11.08 -2.72 -6.17
N LEU A 211 -10.13 -3.31 -5.44
CA LEU A 211 -8.72 -2.87 -5.45
C LEU A 211 -8.06 -3.12 -6.81
N ALA A 212 -8.38 -4.24 -7.48
CA ALA A 212 -7.90 -4.52 -8.82
C ALA A 212 -8.41 -3.49 -9.85
N LEU A 213 -9.71 -3.16 -9.80
CA LEU A 213 -10.32 -2.15 -10.67
C LEU A 213 -9.83 -0.72 -10.39
N THR A 214 -9.27 -0.47 -9.20
CA THR A 214 -8.78 0.85 -8.76
C THR A 214 -7.26 0.98 -8.76
N ILE A 215 -6.55 0.11 -9.50
CA ILE A 215 -5.10 0.23 -9.67
C ILE A 215 -4.75 1.57 -10.36
N VAL A 216 -3.91 2.36 -9.69
CA VAL A 216 -3.44 3.67 -10.18
C VAL A 216 -2.01 3.59 -10.68
N ASP A 217 -1.81 3.98 -11.94
CA ASP A 217 -0.48 4.09 -12.55
C ASP A 217 0.04 5.54 -12.45
N VAL A 218 1.17 5.71 -11.77
CA VAL A 218 1.79 7.03 -11.54
C VAL A 218 2.18 7.70 -12.87
N GLY A 219 2.72 6.91 -13.82
CA GLY A 219 3.12 7.43 -15.13
C GLY A 219 1.94 8.03 -15.88
N SER A 220 0.83 7.30 -15.95
CA SER A 220 -0.42 7.76 -16.55
C SER A 220 -0.99 9.01 -15.87
N VAL A 221 -1.01 9.07 -14.54
CA VAL A 221 -1.52 10.25 -13.80
C VAL A 221 -0.66 11.48 -14.06
N ARG A 222 0.68 11.34 -14.05
CA ARG A 222 1.60 12.45 -14.34
C ARG A 222 1.48 12.90 -15.78
N PHE A 223 1.43 11.98 -16.73
CA PHE A 223 1.23 12.31 -18.15
C PHE A 223 -0.07 13.09 -18.37
N GLN A 224 -1.20 12.61 -17.83
CA GLN A 224 -2.49 13.31 -17.94
C GLN A 224 -2.44 14.69 -17.28
N THR A 225 -1.74 14.82 -16.15
CA THR A 225 -1.57 16.11 -15.46
C THR A 225 -0.75 17.09 -16.27
N ILE A 226 0.35 16.65 -16.89
CA ILE A 226 1.17 17.47 -17.80
C ILE A 226 0.37 17.85 -19.05
N ALA A 227 -0.47 16.95 -19.55
CA ALA A 227 -1.38 17.22 -20.67
C ALA A 227 -2.57 18.15 -20.30
N GLY A 228 -2.56 18.78 -19.11
CA GLY A 228 -3.58 19.74 -18.69
C GLY A 228 -4.88 19.14 -18.17
N TRP A 229 -4.94 17.83 -17.90
CA TRP A 229 -6.17 17.21 -17.41
C TRP A 229 -6.39 17.55 -15.93
N GLY A 230 -7.59 18.07 -15.62
CA GLY A 230 -8.02 18.31 -14.24
C GLY A 230 -8.17 17.02 -13.43
N ALA A 231 -7.95 17.08 -12.11
CA ALA A 231 -7.99 15.93 -11.20
C ALA A 231 -9.27 15.10 -11.34
N TRP A 232 -10.43 15.75 -11.34
CA TRP A 232 -11.73 15.08 -11.43
C TRP A 232 -11.94 14.35 -12.76
N ARG A 233 -11.35 14.85 -13.85
CA ARG A 233 -11.41 14.17 -15.15
C ARG A 233 -10.61 12.87 -15.15
N ILE A 234 -9.44 12.88 -14.51
CA ILE A 234 -8.59 11.70 -14.33
C ILE A 234 -9.31 10.68 -13.44
N ILE A 235 -9.77 11.12 -12.26
CA ILE A 235 -10.51 10.27 -11.31
C ILE A 235 -11.75 9.66 -11.98
N GLY A 236 -12.59 10.47 -12.62
CA GLY A 236 -13.81 10.02 -13.26
C GLY A 236 -13.56 9.01 -14.38
N ARG A 237 -12.51 9.19 -15.18
CA ARG A 237 -12.13 8.22 -16.23
C ARG A 237 -11.68 6.90 -15.62
N GLN A 238 -10.87 6.94 -14.56
CA GLN A 238 -10.32 5.75 -13.93
C GLN A 238 -11.34 5.01 -13.06
N ALA A 239 -12.32 5.72 -12.50
CA ALA A 239 -13.38 5.16 -11.67
C ALA A 239 -14.42 4.36 -12.45
N ARG A 240 -14.54 4.51 -13.78
CA ARG A 240 -15.67 3.95 -14.56
C ARG A 240 -15.86 2.45 -14.35
N GLY A 241 -14.77 1.67 -14.35
CA GLY A 241 -14.84 0.23 -14.12
C GLY A 241 -15.38 -0.10 -12.72
N ALA A 242 -14.84 0.54 -11.68
CA ALA A 242 -15.29 0.36 -10.31
C ALA A 242 -16.73 0.87 -10.08
N MET A 243 -17.13 1.97 -10.71
CA MET A 243 -18.51 2.47 -10.65
C MET A 243 -19.50 1.49 -11.28
N LEU A 244 -19.17 0.91 -12.44
CA LEU A 244 -20.00 -0.13 -13.07
C LEU A 244 -20.06 -1.39 -12.22
N PHE A 245 -18.94 -1.78 -11.61
CA PHE A 245 -18.90 -2.91 -10.68
C PHE A 245 -19.88 -2.71 -9.52
N VAL A 246 -19.80 -1.59 -8.80
CA VAL A 246 -20.70 -1.30 -7.66
C VAL A 246 -22.14 -1.14 -8.11
N GLY A 247 -22.36 -0.43 -9.21
CA GLY A 247 -23.68 -0.16 -9.76
C GLY A 247 -24.44 -1.42 -10.20
N ILE A 248 -23.73 -2.53 -10.44
CA ILE A 248 -24.32 -3.83 -10.77
C ILE A 248 -24.35 -4.73 -9.54
N ALA A 249 -23.20 -4.89 -8.87
CA ALA A 249 -23.05 -5.82 -7.76
C ALA A 249 -23.92 -5.46 -6.55
N ALA A 250 -23.94 -4.20 -6.13
CA ALA A 250 -24.68 -3.82 -4.92
C ALA A 250 -26.21 -4.02 -5.08
N PRO A 251 -26.88 -3.55 -6.16
CA PRO A 251 -28.31 -3.79 -6.34
C PRO A 251 -28.66 -5.28 -6.45
N ILE A 252 -27.88 -6.07 -7.19
CA ILE A 252 -28.13 -7.51 -7.30
C ILE A 252 -27.92 -8.20 -5.94
N CYS A 253 -26.92 -7.78 -5.16
CA CYS A 253 -26.75 -8.29 -3.80
C CYS A 253 -27.94 -7.97 -2.89
N VAL A 254 -28.54 -6.78 -3.00
CA VAL A 254 -29.76 -6.46 -2.23
C VAL A 254 -30.87 -7.45 -2.56
N LEU A 255 -31.08 -7.73 -3.85
CA LEU A 255 -32.17 -8.57 -4.33
C LEU A 255 -31.96 -10.06 -4.03
N ALA A 256 -30.72 -10.57 -4.14
CA ALA A 256 -30.43 -12.00 -4.09
C ALA A 256 -29.89 -12.49 -2.73
N PHE A 257 -29.17 -11.63 -1.98
CA PHE A 257 -28.46 -12.02 -0.75
C PHE A 257 -28.79 -11.13 0.46
N GLY A 258 -29.62 -10.10 0.26
CA GLY A 258 -30.08 -9.21 1.33
C GLY A 258 -29.28 -7.91 1.50
N PRO A 259 -29.80 -6.97 2.31
CA PRO A 259 -29.27 -5.61 2.41
C PRO A 259 -27.92 -5.53 3.10
N ALA A 260 -27.61 -6.42 4.05
CA ALA A 260 -26.36 -6.42 4.78
C ALA A 260 -25.15 -6.70 3.86
N LEU A 261 -25.28 -7.69 2.97
CA LEU A 261 -24.22 -8.06 2.04
C LEU A 261 -24.03 -6.99 0.96
N ALA A 262 -25.11 -6.39 0.48
CA ALA A 262 -25.04 -5.25 -0.42
C ALA A 262 -24.34 -4.03 0.21
N ALA A 263 -24.65 -3.71 1.46
CA ALA A 263 -23.99 -2.64 2.20
C ALA A 263 -22.49 -2.92 2.35
N LEU A 264 -22.09 -4.16 2.63
CA LEU A 264 -20.68 -4.56 2.68
C LEU A 264 -19.97 -4.36 1.33
N VAL A 265 -20.54 -4.85 0.24
CA VAL A 265 -19.96 -4.69 -1.12
C VAL A 265 -19.84 -3.20 -1.49
N ALA A 266 -20.87 -2.41 -1.21
CA ALA A 266 -20.89 -0.98 -1.49
C ALA A 266 -19.84 -0.22 -0.67
N THR A 267 -19.74 -0.49 0.63
CA THR A 267 -18.77 0.18 1.53
C THR A 267 -17.33 -0.15 1.18
N VAL A 268 -17.01 -1.43 0.94
CA VAL A 268 -15.68 -1.87 0.50
C VAL A 268 -15.27 -1.19 -0.80
N SER A 269 -16.19 -1.13 -1.77
CA SER A 269 -15.91 -0.53 -3.06
C SER A 269 -15.80 0.99 -3.02
N LEU A 270 -16.61 1.65 -2.17
CA LEU A 270 -16.49 3.09 -1.90
C LEU A 270 -15.13 3.40 -1.26
N GLY A 271 -14.67 2.56 -0.33
CA GLY A 271 -13.33 2.64 0.24
C GLY A 271 -12.24 2.52 -0.81
N ALA A 272 -12.34 1.56 -1.73
CA ALA A 272 -11.39 1.42 -2.84
C ALA A 272 -11.39 2.63 -3.79
N LEU A 273 -12.56 3.18 -4.12
CA LEU A 273 -12.69 4.41 -4.92
C LEU A 273 -12.08 5.63 -4.21
N LEU A 274 -12.29 5.75 -2.90
CA LEU A 274 -11.67 6.80 -2.09
C LEU A 274 -10.15 6.67 -2.10
N LEU A 275 -9.61 5.46 -1.91
CA LEU A 275 -8.17 5.20 -2.00
C LEU A 275 -7.61 5.56 -3.38
N MET A 276 -8.35 5.23 -4.44
CA MET A 276 -7.98 5.61 -5.81
C MET A 276 -7.89 7.12 -5.98
N ALA A 277 -8.90 7.86 -5.49
CA ALA A 277 -8.93 9.31 -5.55
C ALA A 277 -7.77 9.94 -4.76
N LEU A 278 -7.51 9.45 -3.54
CA LEU A 278 -6.38 9.89 -2.72
C LEU A 278 -5.04 9.66 -3.42
N ARG A 279 -4.84 8.48 -4.03
CA ARG A 279 -3.62 8.16 -4.80
C ARG A 279 -3.46 9.08 -6.00
N ILE A 280 -4.50 9.30 -6.79
CA ILE A 280 -4.45 10.20 -7.95
C ILE A 280 -4.07 11.60 -7.49
N LEU A 281 -4.72 12.15 -6.47
CA LEU A 281 -4.40 13.49 -5.96
C LEU A 281 -2.97 13.58 -5.41
N ALA A 282 -2.53 12.58 -4.64
CA ALA A 282 -1.18 12.54 -4.08
C ALA A 282 -0.10 12.44 -5.16
N TYR A 283 -0.27 11.58 -6.18
CA TYR A 283 0.67 11.43 -7.29
C TYR A 283 0.80 12.67 -8.18
N ARG A 284 -0.19 13.57 -8.17
CA ARG A 284 -0.09 14.87 -8.85
C ARG A 284 0.81 15.84 -8.09
N ILE A 285 0.82 15.76 -6.76
CA ILE A 285 1.52 16.72 -5.90
C ILE A 285 2.95 16.25 -5.60
N HIS A 286 3.13 14.95 -5.42
CA HIS A 286 4.33 14.33 -4.85
C HIS A 286 4.87 13.20 -5.73
N GLY A 287 6.16 12.88 -5.57
CA GLY A 287 6.75 11.68 -6.16
C GLY A 287 6.12 10.41 -5.57
N LYS A 288 6.13 9.30 -6.34
CA LYS A 288 5.45 8.04 -6.01
C LYS A 288 5.63 7.61 -4.55
N GLY A 289 6.87 7.50 -4.08
CA GLY A 289 7.15 7.02 -2.73
C GLY A 289 6.54 7.89 -1.62
N PHE A 290 6.59 9.21 -1.79
CA PHE A 290 6.00 10.11 -0.79
C PHE A 290 4.47 10.17 -0.88
N ALA A 291 3.92 10.11 -2.10
CA ALA A 291 2.48 9.99 -2.30
C ALA A 291 1.93 8.72 -1.65
N ASP A 292 2.60 7.57 -1.84
CA ASP A 292 2.21 6.29 -1.22
C ASP A 292 2.28 6.37 0.32
N PHE A 293 3.30 7.03 0.85
CA PHE A 293 3.42 7.27 2.29
C PHE A 293 2.29 8.14 2.85
N ILE A 294 1.99 9.28 2.21
CA ILE A 294 0.87 10.14 2.62
C ILE A 294 -0.45 9.37 2.53
N VAL A 295 -0.70 8.68 1.41
CA VAL A 295 -1.93 7.92 1.23
C VAL A 295 -2.06 6.85 2.31
N SER A 296 -0.98 6.15 2.66
CA SER A 296 -0.98 5.16 3.74
C SER A 296 -1.38 5.79 5.08
N ILE A 297 -0.80 6.95 5.43
CA ILE A 297 -1.16 7.70 6.64
C ILE A 297 -2.64 8.12 6.63
N LEU A 298 -3.11 8.70 5.53
CA LEU A 298 -4.49 9.16 5.39
C LEU A 298 -5.46 7.98 5.45
N THR A 299 -5.09 6.84 4.87
CA THR A 299 -5.87 5.59 4.96
C THR A 299 -5.95 5.11 6.40
N GLY A 300 -4.82 5.09 7.11
CA GLY A 300 -4.76 4.73 8.53
C GLY A 300 -5.64 5.66 9.38
N LEU A 301 -5.58 6.97 9.13
CA LEU A 301 -6.44 7.95 9.79
C LEU A 301 -7.92 7.69 9.51
N LEU A 302 -8.29 7.40 8.27
CA LEU A 302 -9.67 7.08 7.89
C LEU A 302 -10.15 5.80 8.56
N VAL A 303 -9.34 4.74 8.59
CA VAL A 303 -9.66 3.48 9.28
C VAL A 303 -9.84 3.73 10.78
N LEU A 304 -8.93 4.47 11.40
CA LEU A 304 -9.02 4.82 12.82
C LEU A 304 -10.28 5.65 13.12
N THR A 305 -10.60 6.62 12.27
CA THR A 305 -11.80 7.46 12.40
C THR A 305 -13.07 6.62 12.23
N ALA A 306 -13.08 5.70 11.25
CA ALA A 306 -14.21 4.80 11.03
C ALA A 306 -14.47 3.91 12.26
N PHE A 307 -13.40 3.47 12.92
CA PHE A 307 -13.50 2.65 14.13
C PHE A 307 -13.93 3.45 15.36
N ALA A 308 -13.32 4.61 15.60
CA ALA A 308 -13.54 5.39 16.81
C ALA A 308 -14.80 6.26 16.76
N MET A 309 -15.07 6.89 15.62
CA MET A 309 -16.13 7.88 15.42
C MET A 309 -16.71 7.77 13.99
N PRO A 310 -17.50 6.73 13.68
CA PRO A 310 -18.00 6.50 12.32
C PRO A 310 -18.82 7.67 11.76
N ILE A 311 -19.52 8.41 12.62
CA ILE A 311 -20.29 9.61 12.25
C ILE A 311 -19.37 10.72 11.72
N VAL A 312 -18.12 10.79 12.18
CA VAL A 312 -17.13 11.84 11.82
C VAL A 312 -16.37 11.49 10.53
N LEU A 313 -16.33 10.21 10.16
CA LEU A 313 -15.65 9.70 8.96
C LEU A 313 -15.93 10.48 7.66
N PRO A 314 -17.20 10.76 7.27
CA PRO A 314 -17.46 11.48 6.03
C PRO A 314 -16.87 12.89 6.04
N PHE A 315 -16.88 13.58 7.18
CA PHE A 315 -16.32 14.93 7.31
C PHE A 315 -14.80 14.92 7.17
N VAL A 316 -14.12 13.96 7.81
CA VAL A 316 -12.67 13.80 7.70
C VAL A 316 -12.27 13.43 6.28
N GLY A 317 -12.99 12.50 5.64
CA GLY A 317 -12.76 12.12 4.25
C GLY A 317 -12.90 13.30 3.29
N ILE A 318 -13.97 14.09 3.42
CA ILE A 318 -14.21 15.30 2.62
C ILE A 318 -13.10 16.34 2.86
N ALA A 319 -12.71 16.58 4.11
CA ALA A 319 -11.65 17.54 4.44
C ALA A 319 -10.31 17.16 3.81
N ILE A 320 -9.93 15.88 3.89
CA ILE A 320 -8.70 15.36 3.26
C ILE A 320 -8.76 15.53 1.74
N LEU A 321 -9.87 15.11 1.11
CA LEU A 321 -10.05 15.24 -0.34
C LEU A 321 -10.01 16.70 -0.78
N TRP A 322 -10.69 17.59 -0.06
CA TRP A 322 -10.72 19.02 -0.32
C TRP A 322 -9.32 19.65 -0.24
N GLN A 323 -8.57 19.34 0.82
CA GLN A 323 -7.23 19.87 1.01
C GLN A 323 -6.26 19.38 -0.08
N LEU A 324 -6.32 18.09 -0.42
CA LEU A 324 -5.51 17.52 -1.50
C LEU A 324 -5.92 18.09 -2.87
N GLN A 325 -7.21 18.25 -3.14
CA GLN A 325 -7.72 18.86 -4.37
C GLN A 325 -7.20 20.30 -4.51
N ARG A 326 -7.32 21.13 -3.47
CA ARG A 326 -6.87 22.52 -3.48
C ARG A 326 -5.37 22.62 -3.79
N ARG A 327 -4.56 21.77 -3.15
CA ARG A 327 -3.11 21.70 -3.41
C ARG A 327 -2.78 21.19 -4.81
N ALA A 328 -3.52 20.18 -5.30
CA ALA A 328 -3.33 19.65 -6.65
C ALA A 328 -3.74 20.65 -7.74
N ALA A 329 -4.75 21.49 -7.49
CA ALA A 329 -5.20 22.54 -8.41
C ALA A 329 -4.21 23.73 -8.48
N ALA A 330 -3.49 24.02 -7.39
CA ALA A 330 -2.43 25.04 -7.43
C ALA A 330 -1.25 24.62 -8.33
N LYS A 331 -0.93 23.32 -8.39
CA LYS A 331 0.18 22.80 -9.20
C LYS A 331 -0.13 22.57 -10.68
N THR A 332 -1.40 22.55 -11.10
CA THR A 332 -1.76 22.47 -12.53
C THR A 332 -1.27 23.65 -13.36
N TRP A 333 -1.03 24.80 -12.72
CA TRP A 333 -0.63 26.05 -13.38
C TRP A 333 0.88 26.31 -13.39
N LEU A 334 1.67 25.44 -12.76
CA LEU A 334 3.14 25.58 -12.70
C LEU A 334 3.87 24.82 -13.82
N LEU A 335 3.14 24.07 -14.64
CA LEU A 335 3.67 23.27 -15.74
C LEU A 335 3.07 23.64 -17.11
N ALA A 336 2.20 24.67 -17.14
CA ALA A 336 1.65 25.29 -18.35
C ALA A 336 2.36 26.61 -18.61
#